data_AF-A0A2V9ZH31-F1
#
_entry.id   AF-A0A2V9ZH31-F1
#
_cell.length_a   1.000
_cell.length_b   1.000
_cell.length_c   1.000
_cell.angle_alpha   90.00
_cell.angle_beta   90.00
_cell.angle_gamma   90.00
#
_symmetry.space_group_name_H-M   'P 1'
#
loop_
_entity.id
_entity.type
_entity.pdbx_description
1 polymer ?
#
loop_
_entity_poly.entity_id
_entity_poly.type
_entity_poly.pdbx_seq_one_letter_code
_entity_poly.pdbx_strand_id
1 'polypeptide(L)'
;MQIFVRAFVVVLFLTLLTPAQTRLPDRHFVFHYAFTVRNAHPGTSLRIWIPLAESGEFQRVRLISQKGDLSLTQTHENEYGNGMLYAETAKAEKAEYSFEIVYDVVRRQSSAHSSGVLHTAEQTRLLSADKLVPITGLPAELAVKQVGEVKGGDYEKGRAIYEYVLTNMRYDKSGTGWGHGDTLYACSAKRGNCTDFHSLFISMARSQQIPSRFEIGFPLPTDKQAGDIAGYHCWADF
;
A
#
# COMPACT_ATOMS: atom_id res chain seq x y z
N MET A 1 35.73 35.86 65.49
CA MET A 1 35.40 36.26 64.11
C MET A 1 35.27 34.99 63.27
N GLN A 2 34.08 34.40 63.20
CA GLN A 2 33.78 33.21 62.39
C GLN A 2 32.71 33.59 61.37
N ILE A 3 33.08 33.51 60.09
CA ILE A 3 32.20 33.84 58.96
C ILE A 3 31.54 32.52 58.52
N PHE A 4 30.23 32.41 58.69
CA PHE A 4 29.43 31.32 58.10
C PHE A 4 29.00 31.72 56.69
N VAL A 5 29.51 31.02 55.68
CA VAL A 5 29.04 31.14 54.30
C VAL A 5 27.91 30.11 54.09
N ARG A 6 26.68 30.58 53.90
CA ARG A 6 25.55 29.72 53.47
C ARG A 6 25.52 29.69 51.94
N ALA A 7 25.86 28.55 51.35
CA ALA A 7 25.66 28.31 49.93
C ALA A 7 24.18 27.96 49.67
N PHE A 8 23.48 28.82 48.92
CA PHE A 8 22.16 28.51 48.39
C PHE A 8 22.33 27.76 47.07
N VAL A 9 21.93 26.49 47.03
CA VAL A 9 21.85 25.71 45.79
C VAL A 9 20.49 25.98 45.16
N VAL A 10 20.47 26.71 44.06
CA VAL A 10 19.28 26.88 43.22
C VAL A 10 19.21 25.70 42.26
N VAL A 11 18.28 24.78 42.50
CA VAL A 11 17.98 23.67 41.58
C VAL A 11 17.02 24.19 40.52
N LEU A 12 17.54 24.46 39.32
CA LEU A 12 16.73 24.85 38.16
C LEU A 12 16.15 23.57 37.53
N PHE A 13 14.84 23.34 37.71
CA PHE A 13 14.12 22.31 36.96
C PHE A 13 13.88 22.80 35.53
N LEU A 14 14.74 22.39 34.59
CA LEU A 14 14.42 22.49 33.16
C LEU A 14 13.35 21.44 32.83
N THR A 15 12.10 21.87 32.74
CA THR A 15 11.04 21.08 32.11
C THR A 15 11.29 21.05 30.61
N LEU A 16 11.80 19.93 30.10
CA LEU A 16 11.83 19.64 28.68
C LEU A 16 10.37 19.53 28.19
N LEU A 17 9.86 20.60 27.60
CA LEU A 17 8.62 20.58 26.83
C LEU A 17 8.87 19.73 25.58
N THR A 18 8.39 18.50 25.59
CA THR A 18 8.30 17.69 24.37
C THR A 18 7.31 18.38 23.43
N PRO A 19 7.70 18.68 22.18
CA PRO A 19 6.76 19.24 21.22
C PRO A 19 5.62 18.24 21.01
N ALA A 20 4.39 18.68 21.25
CA ALA A 20 3.21 17.91 20.94
C ALA A 20 3.19 17.65 19.42
N GLN A 21 3.32 16.39 19.02
CA GLN A 21 3.22 16.01 17.63
C GLN A 21 1.81 16.32 17.15
N THR A 22 1.67 17.35 16.32
CA THR A 22 0.38 17.76 15.75
C THR A 22 -0.14 16.64 14.86
N ARG A 23 -1.04 15.82 15.42
CA ARG A 23 -1.77 14.80 14.68
C ARG A 23 -2.66 15.51 13.67
N LEU A 24 -2.44 15.25 12.37
CA LEU A 24 -3.35 15.74 11.34
C LEU A 24 -4.75 15.15 11.59
N PRO A 25 -5.81 15.95 11.41
CA PRO A 25 -7.16 15.53 11.76
C PRO A 25 -7.59 14.34 10.91
N ASP A 26 -8.38 13.45 11.53
CA ASP A 26 -9.02 12.35 10.83
C ASP A 26 -9.92 12.89 9.72
N ARG A 27 -9.93 12.20 8.58
CA ARG A 27 -10.81 12.52 7.45
C ARG A 27 -12.00 11.58 7.48
N HIS A 28 -13.21 12.14 7.40
CA HIS A 28 -14.45 11.37 7.26
C HIS A 28 -15.13 11.75 5.95
N PHE A 29 -15.42 10.75 5.12
CA PHE A 29 -16.05 10.96 3.81
C PHE A 29 -16.86 9.74 3.38
N VAL A 30 -17.79 9.97 2.46
CA VAL A 30 -18.47 8.92 1.71
C VAL A 30 -17.68 8.66 0.43
N PHE A 31 -17.35 7.40 0.16
CA PHE A 31 -16.61 6.98 -1.02
C PHE A 31 -17.52 6.20 -1.96
N HIS A 32 -17.73 6.74 -3.17
CA HIS A 32 -18.50 6.10 -4.23
C HIS A 32 -17.53 5.40 -5.19
N TYR A 33 -17.61 4.07 -5.26
CA TYR A 33 -16.85 3.25 -6.19
C TYR A 33 -17.81 2.63 -7.20
N ALA A 34 -17.85 3.18 -8.41
CA ALA A 34 -18.69 2.69 -9.49
C ALA A 34 -17.87 2.39 -10.74
N PHE A 35 -18.22 1.30 -11.43
CA PHE A 35 -17.55 0.91 -12.67
C PHE A 35 -18.47 0.06 -13.56
N THR A 36 -18.09 -0.03 -14.83
CA THR A 36 -18.76 -0.86 -15.82
C THR A 36 -17.76 -1.85 -16.40
N VAL A 37 -18.06 -3.14 -16.27
CA VAL A 37 -17.38 -4.20 -17.01
C VAL A 37 -17.87 -4.15 -18.44
N ARG A 38 -16.98 -3.85 -19.38
CA ARG A 38 -17.27 -3.76 -20.81
C ARG A 38 -16.75 -4.97 -21.56
N ASN A 39 -17.19 -5.13 -22.80
CA ASN A 39 -16.77 -6.20 -23.70
C ASN A 39 -17.09 -7.60 -23.19
N ALA A 40 -18.16 -7.76 -22.43
CA ALA A 40 -18.70 -9.08 -22.17
C ALA A 40 -19.25 -9.66 -23.48
N HIS A 41 -18.99 -10.94 -23.73
CA HIS A 41 -19.47 -11.61 -24.93
C HIS A 41 -20.83 -12.26 -24.65
N PRO A 42 -21.92 -11.81 -25.31
CA PRO A 42 -23.22 -12.42 -25.10
C PRO A 42 -23.17 -13.92 -25.40
N GLY A 43 -23.78 -14.73 -24.53
CA GLY A 43 -23.77 -16.18 -24.65
C GLY A 43 -22.63 -16.90 -23.92
N THR A 44 -21.61 -16.20 -23.42
CA THR A 44 -20.49 -16.81 -22.67
C THR A 44 -20.66 -16.66 -21.17
N SER A 45 -19.95 -17.49 -20.39
CA SER A 45 -19.88 -17.27 -18.96
C SER A 45 -19.08 -16.01 -18.63
N LEU A 46 -19.48 -15.33 -17.56
CA LEU A 46 -18.83 -14.14 -17.03
C LEU A 46 -18.71 -14.30 -15.52
N ARG A 47 -17.50 -14.06 -15.00
CA ARG A 47 -17.20 -14.07 -13.57
C ARG A 47 -16.43 -12.80 -13.23
N ILE A 48 -16.86 -12.11 -12.19
CA ILE A 48 -16.36 -10.80 -11.79
C ILE A 48 -16.02 -10.85 -10.32
N TRP A 49 -14.80 -10.42 -9.99
CA TRP A 49 -14.36 -10.20 -8.62
C TRP A 49 -14.10 -8.71 -8.41
N ILE A 50 -14.67 -8.16 -7.36
CA ILE A 50 -14.64 -6.73 -7.04
C ILE A 50 -14.00 -6.56 -5.67
N PRO A 51 -12.80 -5.96 -5.57
CA PRO A 51 -12.17 -5.74 -4.27
C PRO A 51 -13.05 -4.90 -3.35
N LEU A 52 -13.17 -5.32 -2.09
CA LEU A 52 -13.78 -4.53 -1.03
C LEU A 52 -12.71 -3.75 -0.26
N ALA A 53 -13.03 -2.51 0.09
CA ALA A 53 -12.19 -1.74 1.00
C ALA A 53 -12.28 -2.32 2.43
N GLU A 54 -11.14 -2.41 3.10
CA GLU A 54 -11.04 -3.04 4.43
C GLU A 54 -10.77 -2.03 5.54
N SER A 55 -11.25 -2.35 6.75
CA SER A 55 -10.85 -1.63 7.97
C SER A 55 -9.48 -2.11 8.44
N GLY A 56 -8.67 -1.20 8.99
CA GLY A 56 -7.36 -1.51 9.53
C GLY A 56 -6.90 -0.48 10.56
N GLU A 57 -5.62 -0.48 10.89
CA GLU A 57 -5.07 0.44 11.91
C GLU A 57 -5.33 1.91 11.56
N PHE A 58 -5.24 2.25 10.27
CA PHE A 58 -5.32 3.64 9.83
C PHE A 58 -6.62 4.02 9.14
N GLN A 59 -7.61 3.12 9.09
CA GLN A 59 -8.92 3.44 8.54
C GLN A 59 -10.03 2.56 9.11
N ARG A 60 -11.23 3.11 9.19
CA ARG A 60 -12.47 2.37 9.43
C ARG A 60 -13.35 2.52 8.21
N VAL A 61 -13.80 1.40 7.66
CA VAL A 61 -14.64 1.32 6.48
C VAL A 61 -15.95 0.64 6.87
N ARG A 62 -17.07 1.29 6.56
CA ARG A 62 -18.41 0.70 6.68
C ARG A 62 -19.05 0.68 5.30
N LEU A 63 -19.45 -0.50 4.84
CA LEU A 63 -20.25 -0.66 3.63
C LEU A 63 -21.64 -0.06 3.84
N ILE A 64 -22.01 0.95 3.03
CA ILE A 64 -23.36 1.54 3.03
C ILE A 64 -24.26 0.75 2.09
N SER A 65 -23.81 0.52 0.86
CA SER A 65 -24.58 -0.21 -0.14
C SER A 65 -23.69 -0.85 -1.20
N GLN A 66 -24.15 -1.97 -1.75
CA GLN A 66 -23.57 -2.61 -2.92
C GLN A 66 -24.71 -2.93 -3.90
N LYS A 67 -24.54 -2.58 -5.16
CA LYS A 67 -25.52 -2.78 -6.22
C LYS A 67 -24.80 -3.21 -7.50
N GLY A 68 -25.47 -4.02 -8.31
CA GLY A 68 -24.95 -4.44 -9.59
C GLY A 68 -26.02 -5.04 -10.49
N ASP A 69 -25.69 -5.14 -11.77
CA ASP A 69 -26.52 -5.84 -12.78
C ASP A 69 -26.62 -7.36 -12.51
N LEU A 70 -25.74 -7.91 -11.69
CA LEU A 70 -25.73 -9.32 -11.25
C LEU A 70 -25.81 -9.39 -9.73
N SER A 71 -26.26 -10.54 -9.22
CA SER A 71 -26.24 -10.81 -7.78
C SER A 71 -24.83 -10.80 -7.23
N LEU A 72 -24.64 -10.12 -6.10
CA LEU A 72 -23.33 -9.93 -5.45
C LEU A 72 -23.24 -10.76 -4.19
N THR A 73 -22.23 -11.63 -4.13
CA THR A 73 -21.91 -12.45 -2.95
C THR A 73 -20.56 -12.01 -2.40
N GLN A 74 -20.46 -11.78 -1.10
CA GLN A 74 -19.17 -11.48 -0.48
C GLN A 74 -18.36 -12.77 -0.28
N THR A 75 -17.10 -12.75 -0.66
CA THR A 75 -16.12 -13.83 -0.52
C THR A 75 -14.80 -13.27 0.02
N HIS A 76 -13.86 -14.14 0.32
CA HIS A 76 -12.48 -13.77 0.66
C HIS A 76 -11.53 -14.63 -0.16
N GLU A 77 -10.39 -14.08 -0.55
CA GLU A 77 -9.31 -14.88 -1.12
C GLU A 77 -8.50 -15.58 -0.02
N ASN A 78 -7.89 -16.72 -0.35
CA ASN A 78 -7.35 -17.64 0.65
C ASN A 78 -5.97 -17.25 1.20
N GLU A 79 -5.21 -16.44 0.47
CA GLU A 79 -3.80 -16.17 0.74
C GLU A 79 -3.62 -15.05 1.77
N TYR A 80 -4.30 -13.92 1.58
CA TYR A 80 -4.23 -12.75 2.48
C TYR A 80 -5.58 -12.42 3.14
N GLY A 81 -6.65 -13.13 2.78
CA GLY A 81 -7.97 -12.88 3.34
C GLY A 81 -8.67 -11.64 2.76
N ASN A 82 -8.21 -11.08 1.62
CA ASN A 82 -8.83 -9.88 1.06
C ASN A 82 -10.31 -10.13 0.74
N GLY A 83 -11.18 -9.24 1.22
CA GLY A 83 -12.60 -9.24 0.93
C GLY A 83 -12.89 -8.90 -0.53
N MET A 84 -13.75 -9.70 -1.16
CA MET A 84 -14.17 -9.52 -2.55
C MET A 84 -15.69 -9.61 -2.64
N LEU A 85 -16.31 -8.85 -3.54
CA LEU A 85 -17.62 -9.23 -4.08
C LEU A 85 -17.42 -10.10 -5.30
N TYR A 86 -18.23 -11.12 -5.41
CA TYR A 86 -18.28 -12.05 -6.52
C TYR A 86 -19.63 -11.94 -7.21
N ALA A 87 -19.60 -11.81 -8.53
CA ALA A 87 -20.76 -11.90 -9.39
C ALA A 87 -20.46 -12.86 -10.55
N GLU A 88 -21.46 -13.63 -10.94
CA GLU A 88 -21.35 -14.53 -12.08
C GLU A 88 -22.63 -14.66 -12.87
N THR A 89 -22.48 -15.02 -14.14
CA THR A 89 -23.55 -15.56 -14.98
C THR A 89 -22.97 -16.63 -15.89
N ALA A 90 -23.70 -17.73 -16.07
CA ALA A 90 -23.32 -18.78 -17.01
C ALA A 90 -23.46 -18.32 -18.48
N LYS A 91 -24.32 -17.33 -18.73
CA LYS A 91 -24.63 -16.84 -20.06
C LYS A 91 -24.88 -15.33 -19.99
N ALA A 92 -23.87 -14.54 -20.34
CA ALA A 92 -24.00 -13.09 -20.41
C ALA A 92 -25.07 -12.70 -21.44
N GLU A 93 -25.96 -11.79 -21.05
CA GLU A 93 -27.03 -11.27 -21.91
C GLU A 93 -26.68 -9.90 -22.50
N LYS A 94 -25.87 -9.13 -21.76
CA LYS A 94 -25.43 -7.78 -22.10
C LYS A 94 -23.94 -7.77 -22.45
N ALA A 95 -23.52 -6.77 -23.22
CA ALA A 95 -22.10 -6.48 -23.46
C ALA A 95 -21.45 -5.68 -22.32
N GLU A 96 -22.26 -5.07 -21.45
CA GLU A 96 -21.83 -4.23 -20.34
C GLU A 96 -22.61 -4.57 -19.06
N TYR A 97 -21.92 -4.56 -17.92
CA TYR A 97 -22.48 -4.77 -16.58
C TYR A 97 -21.96 -3.70 -15.63
N SER A 98 -22.85 -2.99 -14.96
CA SER A 98 -22.53 -1.89 -14.04
C SER A 98 -22.64 -2.32 -12.59
N PHE A 99 -21.74 -1.77 -11.77
CA PHE A 99 -21.64 -2.03 -10.34
C PHE A 99 -21.38 -0.72 -9.59
N GLU A 100 -21.93 -0.61 -8.39
CA GLU A 100 -21.73 0.51 -7.48
C GLU A 100 -21.57 -0.01 -6.05
N ILE A 101 -20.51 0.43 -5.39
CA ILE A 101 -20.26 0.21 -3.97
C ILE A 101 -20.06 1.55 -3.30
N VAL A 102 -20.78 1.77 -2.20
CA VAL A 102 -20.73 3.02 -1.44
C VAL A 102 -20.25 2.72 -0.03
N TYR A 103 -19.25 3.46 0.44
CA TYR A 103 -18.64 3.30 1.75
C TYR A 103 -18.73 4.58 2.58
N ASP A 104 -18.88 4.42 3.89
CA ASP A 104 -18.55 5.44 4.89
C ASP A 104 -17.14 5.17 5.40
N VAL A 105 -16.22 6.12 5.24
CA VAL A 105 -14.80 5.94 5.53
C VAL A 105 -14.30 6.98 6.52
N VAL A 106 -13.69 6.52 7.60
CA VAL A 106 -12.91 7.35 8.52
C VAL A 106 -11.43 6.98 8.35
N ARG A 107 -10.64 7.88 7.76
CA ARG A 107 -9.20 7.71 7.49
C ARG A 107 -8.38 8.52 8.50
N ARG A 108 -7.44 7.84 9.15
CA ARG A 108 -6.48 8.43 10.11
C ARG A 108 -5.12 8.45 9.46
N GLN A 109 -4.43 9.58 9.38
CA GLN A 109 -3.10 9.57 8.78
C GLN A 109 -2.15 8.62 9.54
N SER A 110 -1.39 7.81 8.79
CA SER A 110 -0.34 6.97 9.37
C SER A 110 0.88 7.83 9.71
N SER A 111 1.46 7.62 10.90
CA SER A 111 2.80 8.11 11.21
C SER A 111 3.83 7.17 10.60
N ALA A 112 4.95 7.70 10.11
CA ALA A 112 6.00 6.96 9.39
C ALA A 112 6.71 5.83 10.17
N HIS A 113 6.22 5.45 11.35
CA HIS A 113 6.85 4.51 12.25
C HIS A 113 5.80 3.76 13.09
N SER A 114 4.96 2.96 12.45
CA SER A 114 4.17 1.93 13.13
C SER A 114 4.90 0.60 12.98
N SER A 115 5.73 0.24 13.96
CA SER A 115 6.32 -1.10 14.04
C SER A 115 5.25 -2.07 14.52
N GLY A 116 4.42 -2.55 13.60
CA GLY A 116 3.49 -3.65 13.87
C GLY A 116 4.27 -4.94 14.11
N VAL A 117 3.91 -5.69 15.16
CA VAL A 117 4.45 -7.03 15.33
C VAL A 117 3.73 -7.95 14.36
N LEU A 118 4.44 -8.43 13.34
CA LEU A 118 3.91 -9.43 12.41
C LEU A 118 3.84 -10.81 13.08
N HIS A 119 2.76 -11.55 12.81
CA HIS A 119 2.70 -12.96 13.18
C HIS A 119 3.67 -13.77 12.32
N THR A 120 4.24 -14.86 12.86
CA THR A 120 5.28 -15.65 12.16
C THR A 120 4.85 -16.14 10.77
N ALA A 121 3.58 -16.56 10.61
CA ALA A 121 3.07 -17.01 9.31
C ALA A 121 2.99 -15.87 8.30
N GLU A 122 2.47 -14.71 8.71
CA GLU A 122 2.41 -13.50 7.88
C GLU A 122 3.82 -13.03 7.51
N GLN A 123 4.73 -12.94 8.48
CA GLN A 123 6.12 -12.59 8.23
C GLN A 123 6.78 -13.53 7.22
N THR A 124 6.61 -14.85 7.38
CA THR A 124 7.13 -15.84 6.42
C THR A 124 6.58 -15.59 5.02
N ARG A 125 5.29 -15.31 4.90
CA ARG A 125 4.65 -15.03 3.60
C ARG A 125 5.18 -13.73 2.97
N LEU A 126 5.32 -12.68 3.78
CA LEU A 126 5.78 -11.37 3.35
C LEU A 126 7.29 -11.31 3.07
N LEU A 127 8.03 -12.36 3.40
CA LEU A 127 9.43 -12.57 3.01
C LEU A 127 9.58 -13.46 1.77
N SER A 128 8.53 -14.18 1.38
CA SER A 128 8.59 -15.16 0.29
C SER A 128 8.55 -14.50 -1.09
N ALA A 129 9.16 -15.16 -2.07
CA ALA A 129 9.10 -14.74 -3.46
C ALA A 129 7.72 -14.96 -4.08
N ASP A 130 7.38 -14.12 -5.06
CA ASP A 130 6.28 -14.37 -5.99
C ASP A 130 6.81 -14.58 -7.40
N LYS A 131 5.99 -15.15 -8.30
CA LYS A 131 6.38 -15.45 -9.69
C LYS A 131 7.01 -14.26 -10.42
N LEU A 132 6.47 -13.05 -10.22
CA LEU A 132 6.94 -11.81 -10.85
C LEU A 132 7.80 -10.93 -9.91
N VAL A 133 7.97 -11.40 -8.67
CA VAL A 133 8.73 -10.73 -7.60
C VAL A 133 9.76 -11.72 -7.03
N PRO A 134 10.76 -12.15 -7.84
CA PRO A 134 11.82 -13.03 -7.36
C PRO A 134 12.66 -12.30 -6.32
N ILE A 135 13.22 -13.00 -5.33
CA ILE A 135 14.05 -12.40 -4.26
C ILE A 135 15.54 -12.75 -4.41
N THR A 136 15.93 -13.23 -5.60
CA THR A 136 17.28 -13.67 -5.95
C THR A 136 17.70 -13.08 -7.29
N GLY A 137 18.98 -13.26 -7.66
CA GLY A 137 19.54 -12.72 -8.90
C GLY A 137 19.65 -11.20 -8.90
N LEU A 138 19.44 -10.58 -10.06
CA LEU A 138 19.65 -9.15 -10.26
C LEU A 138 19.03 -8.22 -9.21
N PRO A 139 17.74 -8.34 -8.82
CA PRO A 139 17.19 -7.45 -7.79
C PRO A 139 17.88 -7.63 -6.42
N ALA A 140 18.30 -8.84 -6.06
CA ALA A 140 19.03 -9.08 -4.82
C ALA A 140 20.45 -8.48 -4.87
N GLU A 141 21.13 -8.60 -6.00
CA GLU A 141 22.44 -7.97 -6.22
C GLU A 141 22.37 -6.44 -6.13
N LEU A 142 21.34 -5.84 -6.73
CA LEU A 142 21.07 -4.41 -6.63
C LEU A 142 20.77 -3.99 -5.18
N ALA A 143 20.00 -4.80 -4.46
CA ALA A 143 19.65 -4.53 -3.07
C ALA A 143 20.89 -4.59 -2.17
N VAL A 144 21.75 -5.61 -2.31
CA VAL A 144 23.02 -5.69 -1.56
C VAL A 144 23.91 -4.48 -1.83
N LYS A 145 24.02 -4.06 -3.10
CA LYS A 145 24.82 -2.88 -3.46
C LYS A 145 24.26 -1.59 -2.84
N GLN A 146 22.94 -1.44 -2.83
CA GLN A 146 22.28 -0.24 -2.35
C GLN A 146 22.23 -0.17 -0.82
N VAL A 147 21.97 -1.30 -0.17
CA VAL A 147 21.84 -1.40 1.28
C VAL A 147 23.19 -1.48 1.96
N GLY A 148 24.17 -2.18 1.38
CA GLY A 148 25.58 -2.23 1.79
C GLY A 148 25.89 -1.80 3.24
N GLU A 149 26.47 -0.62 3.38
CA GLU A 149 26.91 -0.04 4.67
C GLU A 149 25.86 0.84 5.37
N VAL A 150 24.59 0.78 4.94
CA VAL A 150 23.50 1.55 5.58
C VAL A 150 23.44 1.18 7.05
N LYS A 151 23.72 2.18 7.91
CA LYS A 151 23.61 2.06 9.36
C LYS A 151 22.14 2.24 9.74
N GLY A 152 21.53 1.23 10.35
CA GLY A 152 20.14 1.29 10.78
C GLY A 152 19.44 -0.07 10.73
N GLY A 153 18.14 -0.05 11.05
CA GLY A 153 17.25 -1.20 10.94
C GLY A 153 16.56 -1.26 9.58
N ASP A 154 15.46 -2.01 9.51
CA ASP A 154 14.74 -2.26 8.27
C ASP A 154 14.20 -0.98 7.61
N TYR A 155 13.86 0.03 8.42
CA TYR A 155 13.45 1.34 7.93
C TYR A 155 14.53 2.02 7.09
N GLU A 156 15.76 2.15 7.60
CA GLU A 156 16.85 2.82 6.87
C GLU A 156 17.23 2.06 5.60
N LYS A 157 17.20 0.73 5.66
CA LYS A 157 17.47 -0.13 4.49
C LYS A 157 16.37 0.00 3.44
N GLY A 158 15.10 -0.05 3.85
CA GLY A 158 13.96 0.16 2.95
C GLY A 158 13.95 1.56 2.36
N ARG A 159 14.31 2.59 3.14
CA ARG A 159 14.52 3.96 2.63
C ARG A 159 15.60 4.01 1.54
N ALA A 160 16.73 3.32 1.74
CA ALA A 160 17.79 3.26 0.73
C ALA A 160 17.34 2.57 -0.57
N ILE A 161 16.54 1.51 -0.46
CA ILE A 161 15.93 0.82 -1.61
C ILE A 161 14.92 1.73 -2.31
N TYR A 162 14.07 2.43 -1.56
CA TYR A 162 13.10 3.39 -2.10
C TYR A 162 13.79 4.48 -2.93
N GLU A 163 14.87 5.06 -2.39
CA GLU A 163 15.64 6.09 -3.09
C GLU A 163 16.29 5.54 -4.36
N TYR A 164 16.79 4.29 -4.33
CA TYR A 164 17.28 3.63 -5.54
C TYR A 164 16.19 3.53 -6.61
N VAL A 165 15.01 3.02 -6.25
CA VAL A 165 13.89 2.84 -7.19
C VAL A 165 13.49 4.20 -7.78
N LEU A 166 13.27 5.21 -6.94
CA LEU A 166 12.92 6.56 -7.41
C LEU A 166 13.97 7.16 -8.34
N THR A 167 15.24 6.99 -8.03
CA THR A 167 16.34 7.56 -8.82
C THR A 167 16.53 6.83 -10.15
N ASN A 168 16.27 5.53 -10.19
CA ASN A 168 16.61 4.69 -11.34
C ASN A 168 15.42 4.36 -12.24
N MET A 169 14.18 4.53 -11.79
CA MET A 169 12.99 4.23 -12.57
C MET A 169 12.34 5.51 -13.12
N ARG A 170 11.96 5.49 -14.39
CA ARG A 170 11.11 6.52 -14.99
C ARG A 170 9.65 6.09 -15.01
N TYR A 171 8.74 6.95 -14.55
CA TYR A 171 7.31 6.71 -14.74
C TYR A 171 6.96 6.91 -16.22
N ASP A 172 6.67 5.82 -16.93
CA ASP A 172 6.48 5.81 -18.38
C ASP A 172 5.58 4.64 -18.81
N LYS A 173 4.43 4.99 -19.38
CA LYS A 173 3.41 4.06 -19.87
C LYS A 173 3.44 3.84 -21.39
N SER A 174 4.55 4.16 -22.04
CA SER A 174 4.73 3.97 -23.48
C SER A 174 5.29 2.59 -23.84
N GLY A 175 4.99 2.14 -25.06
CA GLY A 175 5.41 0.83 -25.56
C GLY A 175 4.77 -0.34 -24.80
N THR A 176 5.47 -1.47 -24.77
CA THR A 176 5.00 -2.73 -24.20
C THR A 176 5.85 -3.19 -23.02
N GLY A 177 5.33 -4.15 -22.24
CA GLY A 177 6.02 -4.82 -21.14
C GLY A 177 5.84 -4.18 -19.76
N TRP A 178 5.51 -2.89 -19.68
CA TRP A 178 5.21 -2.20 -18.43
C TRP A 178 3.82 -2.57 -17.89
N GLY A 179 3.59 -2.35 -16.60
CA GLY A 179 2.31 -2.53 -15.93
C GLY A 179 2.01 -3.97 -15.53
N HIS A 180 2.97 -4.88 -15.67
CA HIS A 180 2.81 -6.29 -15.32
C HIS A 180 3.34 -6.62 -13.93
N GLY A 181 4.13 -5.72 -13.33
CA GLY A 181 4.78 -6.00 -12.04
C GLY A 181 5.93 -7.00 -12.15
N ASP A 182 6.51 -7.15 -13.35
CA ASP A 182 7.69 -7.98 -13.57
C ASP A 182 8.94 -7.24 -13.08
N THR A 183 9.52 -7.73 -12.00
CA THR A 183 10.73 -7.15 -11.41
C THR A 183 11.92 -7.18 -12.35
N LEU A 184 12.10 -8.23 -13.15
CA LEU A 184 13.25 -8.35 -14.05
C LEU A 184 13.13 -7.38 -15.21
N TYR A 185 11.91 -7.15 -15.68
CA TYR A 185 11.61 -6.04 -16.58
C TYR A 185 11.96 -4.70 -15.92
N ALA A 186 11.50 -4.43 -14.70
CA ALA A 186 11.77 -3.17 -14.01
C ALA A 186 13.29 -2.91 -13.83
N CYS A 187 14.05 -3.93 -13.41
CA CYS A 187 15.51 -3.86 -13.27
C CYS A 187 16.22 -3.46 -14.58
N SER A 188 15.76 -4.01 -15.71
CA SER A 188 16.43 -3.83 -17.01
C SER A 188 15.93 -2.61 -17.77
N ALA A 189 14.60 -2.46 -17.91
CA ALA A 189 13.96 -1.40 -18.65
C ALA A 189 14.00 -0.05 -17.92
N LYS A 190 14.13 -0.06 -16.59
CA LYS A 190 14.22 1.14 -15.76
C LYS A 190 13.06 2.12 -15.97
N ARG A 191 11.88 1.58 -16.27
CA ARG A 191 10.67 2.35 -16.55
C ARG A 191 9.41 1.53 -16.30
N GLY A 192 8.28 2.20 -16.06
CA GLY A 192 6.99 1.55 -15.91
C GLY A 192 5.97 2.41 -15.19
N ASN A 193 4.90 1.80 -14.67
CA ASN A 193 3.91 2.48 -13.83
C ASN A 193 4.09 2.09 -12.34
N CYS A 194 3.13 2.47 -11.50
CA CYS A 194 3.13 2.09 -10.08
C CYS A 194 3.34 0.58 -9.86
N THR A 195 2.82 -0.26 -10.76
CA THR A 195 2.96 -1.72 -10.70
C THR A 195 4.41 -2.19 -10.78
N ASP A 196 5.18 -1.61 -11.69
CA ASP A 196 6.59 -1.99 -11.89
C ASP A 196 7.51 -1.39 -10.82
N PHE A 197 7.13 -0.25 -10.24
CA PHE A 197 7.88 0.38 -9.16
C PHE A 197 7.77 -0.43 -7.86
N HIS A 198 6.55 -0.84 -7.47
CA HIS A 198 6.40 -1.62 -6.23
C HIS A 198 7.00 -3.02 -6.38
N SER A 199 6.94 -3.66 -7.56
CA SER A 199 7.48 -5.02 -7.73
C SER A 199 8.99 -5.03 -7.54
N LEU A 200 9.69 -4.05 -8.13
CA LEU A 200 11.13 -3.86 -7.91
C LEU A 200 11.45 -3.59 -6.44
N PHE A 201 10.73 -2.67 -5.81
CA PHE A 201 10.92 -2.37 -4.39
C PHE A 201 10.76 -3.61 -3.51
N ILE A 202 9.63 -4.34 -3.65
CA ILE A 202 9.30 -5.51 -2.83
C ILE A 202 10.34 -6.61 -3.04
N SER A 203 10.76 -6.85 -4.28
CA SER A 203 11.80 -7.84 -4.59
C SER A 203 13.12 -7.51 -3.89
N MET A 204 13.57 -6.25 -4.01
CA MET A 204 14.78 -5.78 -3.34
C MET A 204 14.66 -5.89 -1.81
N ALA A 205 13.54 -5.44 -1.23
CA ALA A 205 13.31 -5.45 0.21
C ALA A 205 13.28 -6.87 0.79
N ARG A 206 12.50 -7.77 0.18
CA ARG A 206 12.41 -9.18 0.62
C ARG A 206 13.74 -9.92 0.48
N SER A 207 14.57 -9.59 -0.52
CA SER A 207 15.94 -10.15 -0.62
C SER A 207 16.84 -9.76 0.55
N GLN A 208 16.55 -8.65 1.23
CA GLN A 208 17.27 -8.16 2.41
C GLN A 208 16.58 -8.55 3.72
N GLN A 209 15.65 -9.51 3.68
CA GLN A 209 14.86 -9.97 4.83
C GLN A 209 13.95 -8.90 5.44
N ILE A 210 13.53 -7.92 4.64
CA ILE A 210 12.52 -6.93 5.03
C ILE A 210 11.17 -7.44 4.54
N PRO A 211 10.22 -7.77 5.45
CA PRO A 211 8.87 -8.13 5.06
C PRO A 211 8.25 -7.02 4.23
N SER A 212 7.64 -7.34 3.11
CA SER A 212 6.98 -6.31 2.29
C SER A 212 5.76 -6.86 1.61
N ARG A 213 4.73 -6.04 1.42
CA ARG A 213 3.47 -6.41 0.75
C ARG A 213 3.05 -5.38 -0.29
N PHE A 214 2.23 -5.86 -1.21
CA PHE A 214 1.63 -5.07 -2.28
C PHE A 214 0.24 -4.58 -1.82
N GLU A 215 0.04 -3.27 -1.81
CA GLU A 215 -1.23 -2.66 -1.44
C GLU A 215 -1.83 -1.88 -2.62
N ILE A 216 -3.15 -1.93 -2.76
CA ILE A 216 -3.92 -1.17 -3.74
C ILE A 216 -4.95 -0.32 -2.99
N GLY A 217 -5.15 0.91 -3.43
CA GLY A 217 -6.24 1.74 -2.97
C GLY A 217 -6.36 3.02 -3.77
N PHE A 218 -6.89 4.07 -3.15
CA PHE A 218 -7.25 5.31 -3.83
C PHE A 218 -6.55 6.50 -3.18
N PRO A 219 -5.66 7.21 -3.90
CA PRO A 219 -5.00 8.38 -3.36
C PRO A 219 -6.01 9.52 -3.19
N LEU A 220 -6.12 10.04 -1.97
CA LEU A 220 -7.02 11.14 -1.66
C LEU A 220 -6.26 12.47 -1.77
N PRO A 221 -6.76 13.46 -2.53
CA PRO A 221 -6.16 14.79 -2.56
C PRO A 221 -6.10 15.40 -1.15
N THR A 222 -4.98 16.01 -0.80
CA THR A 222 -4.74 16.58 0.54
C THR A 222 -5.42 17.93 0.74
N ASP A 223 -5.73 18.62 -0.35
CA ASP A 223 -6.27 19.98 -0.42
C ASP A 223 -7.77 20.02 -0.75
N LYS A 224 -8.42 18.86 -0.93
CA LYS A 224 -9.85 18.77 -1.27
C LYS A 224 -10.67 18.01 -0.24
N GLN A 225 -11.87 18.50 0.02
CA GLN A 225 -12.86 17.83 0.88
C GLN A 225 -13.87 16.98 0.09
N ALA A 226 -13.98 17.19 -1.22
CA ALA A 226 -14.84 16.42 -2.12
C ALA A 226 -14.29 16.48 -3.56
N GLY A 227 -14.71 15.54 -4.40
CA GLY A 227 -14.39 15.49 -5.82
C GLY A 227 -14.07 14.07 -6.29
N ASP A 228 -13.84 13.96 -7.60
CA ASP A 228 -13.53 12.69 -8.23
C ASP A 228 -12.10 12.22 -7.90
N ILE A 229 -11.94 10.90 -7.74
CA ILE A 229 -10.64 10.25 -7.63
C ILE A 229 -10.25 9.71 -9.00
N ALA A 230 -9.08 10.11 -9.50
CA ALA A 230 -8.63 9.80 -10.86
C ALA A 230 -8.47 8.30 -11.17
N GLY A 231 -8.36 7.47 -10.14
CA GLY A 231 -8.27 6.03 -10.28
C GLY A 231 -7.63 5.38 -9.06
N TYR A 232 -7.50 4.06 -9.11
CA TYR A 232 -6.73 3.32 -8.13
C TYR A 232 -5.23 3.59 -8.32
N HIS A 233 -4.49 3.37 -7.25
CA HIS A 233 -3.04 3.37 -7.21
C HIS A 233 -2.56 2.20 -6.36
N CYS A 234 -1.28 1.91 -6.45
CA CYS A 234 -0.68 0.88 -5.62
C CYS A 234 0.67 1.31 -5.08
N TRP A 235 1.05 0.72 -3.95
CA TRP A 235 2.29 0.99 -3.25
C TRP A 235 2.81 -0.27 -2.58
N ALA A 236 4.05 -0.19 -2.09
CA ALA A 236 4.64 -1.19 -1.22
C ALA A 236 4.51 -0.74 0.24
N ASP A 237 4.16 -1.67 1.12
CA ASP A 237 4.22 -1.52 2.57
C ASP A 237 5.30 -2.46 3.11
N PHE A 238 6.14 -1.98 4.04
CA PHE A 238 7.33 -2.69 4.53
C PHE A 238 7.73 -2.29 5.95
#